data_AF-A0A3D2X6N0-F1
#
_entry.id   AF-A0A3D2X6N0-F1
#
_cell.length_a   1.000
_cell.length_b   1.000
_cell.length_c   1.000
_cell.angle_alpha   90.00
_cell.angle_beta   90.00
_cell.angle_gamma   90.00
#
_symmetry.space_group_name_H-M   'P 1'
#
loop_
_entity.id
_entity.type
_entity.pdbx_description
1 polymer ?
#
loop_
_entity_poly.entity_id
_entity_poly.type
_entity_poly.pdbx_seq_one_letter_code
_entity_poly.pdbx_strand_id
1 'polypeptide(L)'
;TLNVYSQLANYEGIQIGWFADVILEKFNVKLNIIDEGDGVFPTRMESGDLGDLVVFGNDGDQYKQAVEKGMLFDWEDEDLVKNYGPSINKNMSAALEKNKMISGGKMYGFGYNVALNGGSFGDFDYHPDLRWDLYQQIGSPSINTLEDYVGVLKKMKEVCPTSDSGTETYGVSLFNDWDGNMAMFVKATATNFFGVDEFHFGFYNADDGSFQDCLADNGYYLRCLKFYNTLFQNGLLDPDSMTQGYSGCMEDYQDGGAFFCIFGWMAAPQYNTDEHVAAGKKMLPVAAKDQDTLVYGLNTNGGNRIWSIGANTKYPELCMAIYNWLCTPEGYITSEYGPKDICWEYMPDGSVDLTEFGLQCQINQKTTMPAPYTGYWEDGRQQINNLTWDKNTEILGGVNGQTYNYLYWPRYLNLPVSAVDQSWKDATKSDSFREYLSKFNYSVSKANTYSDSVRSDELDTIWNQVKECIQNGSWKAIYAKTDADFNEIVNQMKTEAYNYGFQQCIDWSANEATLRHAAENK
;
A
#
# COMPACT_ATOMS: atom_id res chain seq x y z
N THR A 1 -7.99 -17.12 -24.73
CA THR A 1 -7.99 -16.82 -23.29
C THR A 1 -6.60 -17.04 -22.78
N LEU A 2 -6.09 -16.15 -21.92
CA LEU A 2 -4.85 -16.33 -21.19
C LEU A 2 -5.16 -16.55 -19.71
N ASN A 3 -4.46 -17.49 -19.08
CA ASN A 3 -4.51 -17.67 -17.63
C ASN A 3 -3.58 -16.65 -16.97
N VAL A 4 -4.09 -15.90 -16.02
CA VAL A 4 -3.36 -14.84 -15.31
C VAL A 4 -3.32 -15.20 -13.84
N TYR A 5 -2.20 -15.74 -13.39
CA TYR A 5 -2.00 -16.02 -11.96
C TYR A 5 -1.39 -14.79 -11.30
N SER A 6 -2.12 -14.19 -10.36
CA SER A 6 -1.67 -13.00 -9.64
C SER A 6 -1.83 -13.19 -8.15
N GLN A 7 -0.72 -13.08 -7.43
CA GLN A 7 -0.71 -13.13 -5.96
C GLN A 7 -1.33 -11.90 -5.28
N LEU A 8 -1.82 -10.96 -6.08
CA LEU A 8 -2.43 -9.72 -5.63
C LEU A 8 -3.92 -9.66 -6.00
N ALA A 9 -4.42 -10.57 -6.84
CA ALA A 9 -5.80 -10.52 -7.30
C ALA A 9 -6.76 -10.80 -6.14
N ASN A 10 -7.88 -10.07 -6.12
CA ASN A 10 -9.04 -10.33 -5.24
C ASN A 10 -10.24 -10.80 -6.08
N TYR A 11 -9.97 -11.45 -7.21
CA TYR A 11 -10.94 -11.83 -8.23
C TYR A 11 -10.53 -13.17 -8.84
N GLU A 12 -11.49 -14.08 -9.01
CA GLU A 12 -11.28 -15.40 -9.58
C GLU A 12 -12.17 -15.60 -10.83
N GLY A 13 -11.58 -16.09 -11.92
CA GLY A 13 -12.27 -16.47 -13.15
C GLY A 13 -12.12 -15.50 -14.32
N ILE A 14 -12.99 -15.64 -15.33
CA ILE A 14 -12.93 -14.81 -16.55
C ILE A 14 -13.32 -13.38 -16.22
N GLN A 15 -12.35 -12.47 -16.33
CA GLN A 15 -12.55 -11.05 -16.08
C GLN A 15 -13.64 -10.47 -17.01
N ILE A 16 -14.49 -9.61 -16.45
CA ILE A 16 -15.55 -8.88 -17.15
C ILE A 16 -15.38 -7.36 -16.99
N GLY A 17 -16.29 -6.59 -17.58
CA GLY A 17 -16.33 -5.13 -17.46
C GLY A 17 -15.38 -4.39 -18.41
N TRP A 18 -15.28 -3.08 -18.23
CA TRP A 18 -14.67 -2.20 -19.24
C TRP A 18 -13.20 -2.52 -19.54
N PHE A 19 -12.40 -2.95 -18.56
CA PHE A 19 -11.01 -3.33 -18.83
C PHE A 19 -10.93 -4.64 -19.64
N ALA A 20 -11.85 -5.58 -19.39
CA ALA A 20 -11.94 -6.81 -20.20
C ALA A 20 -12.30 -6.51 -21.65
N ASP A 21 -13.22 -5.57 -21.88
CA ASP A 21 -13.62 -5.14 -23.23
C ASP A 21 -12.47 -4.44 -23.96
N VAL A 22 -11.71 -3.56 -23.28
CA VAL A 22 -10.51 -2.91 -23.84
C VAL A 22 -9.45 -3.94 -24.24
N ILE A 23 -9.18 -4.93 -23.39
CA ILE A 23 -8.22 -6.00 -23.68
C ILE A 23 -8.71 -6.87 -24.84
N LEU A 24 -10.01 -7.19 -24.90
CA LEU A 24 -10.59 -7.95 -26.00
C LEU A 24 -10.50 -7.19 -27.32
N GLU A 25 -10.78 -5.89 -27.34
CA GLU A 25 -10.68 -5.08 -28.55
C GLU A 25 -9.24 -4.97 -29.06
N LYS A 26 -8.29 -4.70 -28.15
CA LYS A 26 -6.88 -4.46 -28.53
C LYS A 26 -6.13 -5.75 -28.89
N PHE A 27 -6.40 -6.84 -28.19
CA PHE A 27 -5.59 -8.06 -28.24
C PHE A 27 -6.37 -9.31 -28.63
N ASN A 28 -7.69 -9.20 -28.82
CA ASN A 28 -8.60 -10.32 -29.11
C ASN A 28 -8.46 -11.46 -28.07
N VAL A 29 -8.30 -11.09 -26.81
CA VAL A 29 -8.04 -12.02 -25.72
C VAL A 29 -8.95 -11.77 -24.53
N LYS A 30 -9.27 -12.85 -23.80
CA LYS A 30 -9.93 -12.81 -22.50
C LYS A 30 -8.93 -13.24 -21.44
N LEU A 31 -8.95 -12.59 -20.28
CA LEU A 31 -8.11 -12.92 -19.14
C LEU A 31 -8.90 -13.78 -18.16
N ASN A 32 -8.38 -14.95 -17.83
CA ASN A 32 -8.86 -15.80 -16.74
C ASN A 32 -7.96 -15.54 -15.54
N ILE A 33 -8.42 -14.76 -14.57
CA ILE A 33 -7.68 -14.45 -13.36
C ILE A 33 -7.71 -15.67 -12.44
N ILE A 34 -6.56 -16.01 -11.89
CA ILE A 34 -6.37 -16.97 -10.81
C ILE A 34 -5.79 -16.20 -9.63
N ASP A 35 -6.55 -16.06 -8.55
CA ASP A 35 -6.08 -15.43 -7.32
C ASP A 35 -5.16 -16.36 -6.50
N GLU A 36 -4.47 -15.79 -5.51
CA GLU A 36 -3.70 -16.59 -4.56
C GLU A 36 -4.57 -16.95 -3.37
N GLY A 37 -4.85 -18.24 -3.24
CA GLY A 37 -5.45 -18.86 -2.06
C GLY A 37 -4.51 -19.92 -1.46
N ASP A 38 -4.91 -20.47 -0.31
CA ASP A 38 -4.14 -21.49 0.39
C ASP A 38 -3.77 -22.67 -0.54
N GLY A 39 -2.47 -22.87 -0.76
CA GLY A 39 -1.94 -23.97 -1.55
C GLY A 39 -2.02 -23.81 -3.08
N VAL A 40 -2.48 -22.66 -3.60
CA VAL A 40 -2.54 -22.40 -5.05
C VAL A 40 -1.14 -22.38 -5.65
N PHE A 41 -0.21 -21.59 -5.12
CA PHE A 41 1.18 -21.55 -5.61
C PHE A 41 1.86 -22.94 -5.60
N PRO A 42 1.93 -23.70 -4.49
CA PRO A 42 2.50 -25.05 -4.48
C PRO A 42 1.89 -25.98 -5.53
N THR A 43 0.56 -25.99 -5.66
CA THR A 43 -0.14 -26.85 -6.64
C THR A 43 0.27 -26.51 -8.07
N ARG A 44 0.37 -25.21 -8.41
CA ARG A 44 0.81 -24.77 -9.73
C ARG A 44 2.28 -25.11 -9.98
N MET A 45 3.14 -24.91 -8.98
CA MET A 45 4.55 -25.31 -9.03
C MET A 45 4.71 -26.82 -9.27
N GLU A 46 3.90 -27.66 -8.61
CA GLU A 46 3.89 -29.12 -8.80
C GLU A 46 3.39 -29.52 -10.19
N SER A 47 2.38 -28.82 -10.71
CA SER A 47 1.84 -29.07 -12.06
C SER A 47 2.78 -28.64 -13.19
N GLY A 48 3.78 -27.81 -12.88
CA GLY A 48 4.66 -27.20 -13.87
C GLY A 48 4.06 -26.01 -14.62
N ASP A 49 2.86 -25.53 -14.27
CA ASP A 49 2.15 -24.47 -14.99
C ASP A 49 1.64 -23.36 -14.05
N LEU A 50 2.34 -22.23 -14.03
CA LEU A 50 1.93 -21.04 -13.29
C LEU A 50 0.79 -20.27 -13.98
N GLY A 51 0.61 -20.41 -15.30
CA GLY A 51 -0.24 -19.53 -16.11
C GLY A 51 0.54 -18.83 -17.22
N ASP A 52 -0.16 -18.08 -18.07
CA ASP A 52 0.46 -17.34 -19.18
C ASP A 52 1.11 -16.02 -18.70
N LEU A 53 0.32 -15.23 -17.96
CA LEU A 53 0.76 -14.02 -17.28
C LEU A 53 0.89 -14.35 -15.78
N VAL A 54 2.00 -13.96 -15.17
CA VAL A 54 2.28 -14.24 -13.76
C VAL A 54 2.66 -12.95 -13.05
N VAL A 55 2.01 -12.69 -11.91
CA VAL A 55 2.37 -11.59 -11.01
C VAL A 55 2.70 -12.14 -9.63
N PHE A 56 3.92 -11.88 -9.17
CA PHE A 56 4.37 -12.22 -7.82
C PHE A 56 4.14 -11.06 -6.86
N GLY A 57 3.70 -11.37 -5.64
CA GLY A 57 3.43 -10.38 -4.59
C GLY A 57 4.70 -9.74 -4.01
N ASN A 58 5.86 -10.38 -4.23
CA ASN A 58 7.19 -9.86 -3.93
C ASN A 58 8.25 -10.61 -4.75
N ASP A 59 9.51 -10.18 -4.67
CA ASP A 59 10.64 -10.74 -5.40
C ASP A 59 11.46 -11.74 -4.57
N GLY A 60 10.88 -12.22 -3.46
CA GLY A 60 11.49 -13.15 -2.49
C GLY A 60 11.31 -14.63 -2.86
N ASP A 61 11.04 -15.46 -1.85
CA ASP A 61 11.16 -16.93 -1.94
C ASP A 61 10.36 -17.56 -3.08
N GLN A 62 9.07 -17.25 -3.22
CA GLN A 62 8.22 -17.86 -4.25
C GLN A 62 8.68 -17.47 -5.66
N TYR A 63 9.10 -16.22 -5.86
CA TYR A 63 9.68 -15.78 -7.13
C TYR A 63 10.97 -16.53 -7.44
N LYS A 64 11.89 -16.62 -6.47
CA LYS A 64 13.19 -17.29 -6.61
C LYS A 64 13.03 -18.80 -6.86
N GLN A 65 12.08 -19.46 -6.19
CA GLN A 65 11.73 -20.86 -6.45
C GLN A 65 11.18 -21.07 -7.87
N ALA A 66 10.36 -20.15 -8.38
CA ALA A 66 9.86 -20.20 -9.75
C ALA A 66 11.00 -20.05 -10.77
N VAL A 67 11.95 -19.15 -10.52
CA VAL A 67 13.18 -19.01 -11.34
C VAL A 67 14.01 -20.28 -11.31
N GLU A 68 14.33 -20.81 -10.13
CA GLU A 68 15.18 -22.00 -9.96
C GLU A 68 14.59 -23.24 -10.64
N LYS A 69 13.27 -23.43 -10.54
CA LYS A 69 12.56 -24.56 -11.16
C LYS A 69 12.23 -24.35 -12.64
N GLY A 70 12.65 -23.23 -13.25
CA GLY A 70 12.44 -22.94 -14.68
C GLY A 70 10.97 -22.72 -15.05
N MET A 71 10.18 -22.16 -14.12
CA MET A 71 8.74 -21.96 -14.28
C MET A 71 8.39 -20.68 -15.06
N LEU A 72 9.38 -19.83 -15.35
CA LEU A 72 9.22 -18.53 -15.98
C LEU A 72 9.89 -18.49 -17.35
N PHE A 73 9.27 -17.78 -18.29
CA PHE A 73 9.79 -17.59 -19.64
C PHE A 73 10.95 -16.60 -19.63
N ASP A 74 12.07 -16.96 -20.26
CA ASP A 74 13.24 -16.10 -20.38
C ASP A 74 12.96 -14.96 -21.38
N TRP A 75 12.93 -13.72 -20.90
CA TRP A 75 12.63 -12.55 -21.73
C TRP A 75 13.78 -12.18 -22.69
N GLU A 76 14.96 -12.76 -22.50
CA GLU A 76 16.08 -12.63 -23.44
C GLU A 76 15.93 -13.58 -24.66
N ASP A 77 15.12 -14.63 -24.54
CA ASP A 77 14.85 -15.54 -25.65
C ASP A 77 14.10 -14.81 -26.77
N GLU A 78 14.54 -15.06 -28.01
CA GLU A 78 13.96 -14.49 -29.23
C GLU A 78 13.86 -12.95 -29.25
N ASP A 79 14.72 -12.25 -28.49
CA ASP A 79 14.70 -10.79 -28.36
C ASP A 79 13.29 -10.28 -27.93
N LEU A 80 12.55 -11.03 -27.10
CA LEU A 80 11.13 -10.80 -26.79
C LEU A 80 10.83 -9.34 -26.40
N VAL A 81 11.58 -8.78 -25.44
CA VAL A 81 11.39 -7.40 -24.96
C VAL A 81 11.68 -6.38 -26.06
N LYS A 82 12.70 -6.62 -26.88
CA LYS A 82 13.07 -5.69 -27.96
C LYS A 82 12.03 -5.71 -29.09
N ASN A 83 11.49 -6.88 -29.41
CA ASN A 83 10.58 -7.08 -30.54
C ASN A 83 9.12 -6.73 -30.20
N TYR A 84 8.68 -7.05 -28.98
CA TYR A 84 7.28 -6.93 -28.55
C TYR A 84 7.08 -5.99 -27.36
N GLY A 85 8.17 -5.56 -26.71
CA GLY A 85 8.18 -4.67 -25.54
C GLY A 85 8.87 -3.31 -25.71
N PRO A 86 8.67 -2.56 -26.80
CA PRO A 86 9.47 -1.35 -27.08
C PRO A 86 9.36 -0.23 -26.02
N SER A 87 8.22 -0.06 -25.35
CA SER A 87 8.07 0.91 -24.25
C SER A 87 8.87 0.46 -23.02
N ILE A 88 8.77 -0.83 -22.66
CA ILE A 88 9.53 -1.43 -21.56
C ILE A 88 11.03 -1.32 -21.85
N ASN A 89 11.47 -1.80 -23.03
CA ASN A 89 12.87 -1.79 -23.46
C ASN A 89 13.51 -0.40 -23.39
N LYS A 90 12.76 0.63 -23.79
CA LYS A 90 13.27 2.01 -23.85
C LYS A 90 13.32 2.69 -22.48
N ASN A 91 12.32 2.44 -21.63
CA ASN A 91 12.06 3.29 -20.47
C ASN A 91 12.22 2.60 -19.10
N MET A 92 12.45 1.28 -19.06
CA MET A 92 12.49 0.51 -17.82
C MET A 92 13.80 -0.26 -17.63
N SER A 93 14.91 0.20 -18.22
CA SER A 93 16.20 -0.52 -18.19
C SER A 93 16.67 -0.84 -16.77
N ALA A 94 16.53 0.09 -15.82
CA ALA A 94 16.93 -0.15 -14.43
C ALA A 94 16.09 -1.25 -13.76
N ALA A 95 14.78 -1.30 -14.02
CA ALA A 95 13.90 -2.34 -13.51
C ALA A 95 14.18 -3.72 -14.13
N LEU A 96 14.50 -3.77 -15.43
CA LEU A 96 14.92 -5.00 -16.11
C LEU A 96 16.27 -5.50 -15.57
N GLU A 97 17.25 -4.61 -15.38
CA GLU A 97 18.55 -4.96 -14.80
C GLU A 97 18.41 -5.42 -13.34
N LYS A 98 17.55 -4.77 -12.53
CA LYS A 98 17.21 -5.26 -11.19
C LYS A 98 16.71 -6.70 -11.27
N ASN A 99 15.73 -6.98 -12.14
CA ASN A 99 15.18 -8.32 -12.29
C ASN A 99 16.25 -9.34 -12.69
N LYS A 100 17.13 -8.98 -13.62
CA LYS A 100 18.24 -9.82 -14.06
C LYS A 100 19.19 -10.17 -12.91
N MET A 101 19.50 -9.20 -12.05
CA MET A 101 20.36 -9.42 -10.87
C MET A 101 19.73 -10.40 -9.87
N ILE A 102 18.45 -10.23 -9.53
CA ILE A 102 17.77 -11.08 -8.54
C ILE A 102 17.44 -12.48 -9.05
N SER A 103 17.53 -12.70 -10.37
CA SER A 103 17.15 -13.95 -11.05
C SER A 103 18.33 -14.78 -11.53
N GLY A 104 19.52 -14.57 -10.98
CA GLY A 104 20.71 -15.35 -11.34
C GLY A 104 21.26 -15.04 -12.73
N GLY A 105 21.01 -13.83 -13.26
CA GLY A 105 21.61 -13.33 -14.49
C GLY A 105 20.78 -13.47 -15.75
N LYS A 106 19.53 -13.94 -15.65
CA LYS A 106 18.55 -13.98 -16.75
C LYS A 106 17.36 -13.06 -16.44
N MET A 107 16.69 -12.57 -17.47
CA MET A 107 15.56 -11.65 -17.31
C MET A 107 14.24 -12.43 -17.37
N TYR A 108 13.44 -12.39 -16.31
CA TYR A 108 12.12 -13.04 -16.27
C TYR A 108 10.98 -12.07 -15.95
N GLY A 109 11.26 -10.76 -15.93
CA GLY A 109 10.28 -9.76 -15.55
C GLY A 109 10.84 -8.38 -15.26
N PHE A 110 10.01 -7.55 -14.63
CA PHE A 110 10.37 -6.28 -14.01
C PHE A 110 9.50 -5.99 -12.79
N GLY A 111 9.99 -5.15 -11.88
CA GLY A 111 9.25 -4.72 -10.69
C GLY A 111 8.12 -3.75 -11.02
N TYR A 112 7.03 -3.79 -10.26
CA TYR A 112 5.91 -2.84 -10.35
C TYR A 112 6.33 -1.41 -10.00
N ASN A 113 5.47 -0.40 -10.20
CA ASN A 113 5.71 0.98 -9.78
C ASN A 113 7.09 1.54 -10.22
N VAL A 114 7.45 1.33 -11.48
CA VAL A 114 8.67 1.93 -12.03
C VAL A 114 8.49 3.45 -12.06
N ALA A 115 9.49 4.19 -11.59
CA ALA A 115 9.57 5.62 -11.84
C ALA A 115 10.41 5.90 -13.10
N LEU A 116 10.06 6.93 -13.88
CA LEU A 116 10.90 7.38 -15.00
C LEU A 116 12.23 7.94 -14.50
N ASN A 117 12.20 8.68 -13.39
CA ASN A 117 13.35 9.34 -12.80
C ASN A 117 13.32 9.16 -11.28
N GLY A 118 14.51 9.02 -10.69
CA GLY A 118 14.68 9.05 -9.23
C GLY A 118 14.86 10.48 -8.69
N GLY A 119 15.14 10.60 -7.39
CA GLY A 119 15.47 11.88 -6.75
C GLY A 119 14.27 12.70 -6.26
N SER A 120 13.06 12.17 -6.38
CA SER A 120 11.84 12.68 -5.73
C SER A 120 11.23 11.59 -4.84
N PHE A 121 10.10 11.88 -4.20
CA PHE A 121 9.35 10.95 -3.37
C PHE A 121 7.86 11.00 -3.71
N GLY A 122 7.14 9.94 -3.33
CA GLY A 122 5.70 9.80 -3.53
C GLY A 122 4.86 10.74 -2.65
N ASP A 123 3.59 10.39 -2.48
CA ASP A 123 2.76 11.01 -1.45
C ASP A 123 3.01 10.32 -0.10
N PHE A 124 2.58 10.96 0.99
CA PHE A 124 2.63 10.35 2.31
C PHE A 124 1.50 9.33 2.45
N ASP A 125 1.84 8.04 2.47
CA ASP A 125 0.87 6.96 2.70
C ASP A 125 0.45 6.85 4.18
N TYR A 126 1.23 7.45 5.07
CA TYR A 126 0.95 7.58 6.49
C TYR A 126 0.60 9.03 6.81
N HIS A 127 -0.58 9.22 7.39
CA HIS A 127 -1.09 10.52 7.79
C HIS A 127 -1.86 10.37 9.11
N PRO A 128 -1.56 11.14 10.16
CA PRO A 128 -2.32 11.10 11.40
C PRO A 128 -3.64 11.87 11.21
N ASP A 129 -4.60 11.21 10.56
CA ASP A 129 -5.89 11.79 10.23
C ASP A 129 -6.79 11.81 11.46
N LEU A 130 -7.34 12.99 11.74
CA LEU A 130 -8.31 13.22 12.80
C LEU A 130 -9.61 13.75 12.23
N ARG A 131 -10.73 13.46 12.91
CA ARG A 131 -11.98 14.22 12.76
C ARG A 131 -11.74 15.71 13.04
N TRP A 132 -11.49 16.44 11.96
CA TRP A 132 -11.05 17.84 11.98
C TRP A 132 -12.11 18.75 12.58
N ASP A 133 -13.37 18.47 12.28
CA ASP A 133 -14.52 19.18 12.86
C ASP A 133 -14.54 19.06 14.39
N LEU A 134 -14.33 17.85 14.92
CA LEU A 134 -14.24 17.63 16.37
C LEU A 134 -12.98 18.27 16.96
N TYR A 135 -11.85 18.19 16.25
CA TYR A 135 -10.59 18.80 16.68
C TYR A 135 -10.72 20.32 16.84
N GLN A 136 -11.39 20.99 15.90
CA GLN A 136 -11.72 22.42 15.99
C GLN A 136 -12.69 22.68 17.15
N GLN A 137 -13.74 21.87 17.30
CA GLN A 137 -14.75 22.04 18.36
C GLN A 137 -14.15 21.99 19.77
N ILE A 138 -13.16 21.12 20.00
CA ILE A 138 -12.47 21.02 21.29
C ILE A 138 -11.35 22.05 21.48
N GLY A 139 -11.23 23.02 20.57
CA GLY A 139 -10.30 24.14 20.64
C GLY A 139 -8.90 23.85 20.10
N SER A 140 -8.75 22.85 19.22
CA SER A 140 -7.50 22.49 18.53
C SER A 140 -6.29 22.38 19.46
N PRO A 141 -6.33 21.51 20.49
CA PRO A 141 -5.22 21.34 21.43
C PRO A 141 -3.92 20.97 20.71
N SER A 142 -2.81 21.56 21.13
CA SER A 142 -1.48 21.24 20.58
C SER A 142 -1.15 19.76 20.76
N ILE A 143 -0.65 19.12 19.70
CA ILE A 143 -0.16 17.74 19.70
C ILE A 143 1.34 17.80 19.49
N ASN A 144 2.12 17.43 20.50
CA ASN A 144 3.58 17.45 20.42
C ASN A 144 4.16 16.06 20.18
N THR A 145 3.56 15.02 20.78
CA THR A 145 4.00 13.61 20.66
C THR A 145 2.83 12.67 20.34
N LEU A 146 3.14 11.40 20.01
CA LEU A 146 2.15 10.33 19.84
C LEU A 146 1.19 10.20 21.03
N GLU A 147 1.69 10.32 22.25
CA GLU A 147 0.88 10.14 23.46
C GLU A 147 -0.14 11.28 23.68
N ASP A 148 0.11 12.48 23.13
CA ASP A 148 -0.81 13.61 23.26
C ASP A 148 -2.17 13.33 22.59
N TYR A 149 -2.22 12.46 21.57
CA TYR A 149 -3.47 12.07 20.91
C TYR A 149 -4.47 11.42 21.87
N VAL A 150 -4.02 10.73 22.92
CA VAL A 150 -4.91 10.11 23.92
C VAL A 150 -5.84 11.16 24.54
N GLY A 151 -5.27 12.31 24.93
CA GLY A 151 -6.02 13.40 25.55
C GLY A 151 -6.94 14.11 24.55
N VAL A 152 -6.51 14.22 23.29
CA VAL A 152 -7.32 14.79 22.19
C VAL A 152 -8.52 13.91 21.90
N LEU A 153 -8.30 12.62 21.69
CA LEU A 153 -9.34 11.63 21.38
C LEU A 153 -10.37 11.51 22.51
N LYS A 154 -9.93 11.60 23.77
CA LYS A 154 -10.83 11.63 24.92
C LYS A 154 -11.79 12.81 24.87
N LYS A 155 -11.29 14.02 24.58
CA LYS A 155 -12.12 15.22 24.44
C LYS A 155 -13.06 15.12 23.24
N MET A 156 -12.62 14.52 22.13
CA MET A 156 -13.49 14.27 20.97
C MET A 156 -14.66 13.36 21.34
N LYS A 157 -14.40 12.26 22.06
CA LYS A 157 -15.45 11.35 22.55
C LYS A 157 -16.43 12.04 23.51
N GLU A 158 -15.95 12.95 24.36
CA GLU A 158 -16.82 13.71 25.26
C GLU A 158 -17.81 14.62 24.51
N VAL A 159 -17.41 15.21 23.38
CA VAL A 159 -18.28 16.11 22.59
C VAL A 159 -19.08 15.40 21.49
N CYS A 160 -18.66 14.21 21.06
CA CYS A 160 -19.33 13.39 20.06
C CYS A 160 -19.41 11.93 20.56
N PRO A 161 -20.25 11.60 21.56
CA PRO A 161 -20.26 10.27 22.16
C PRO A 161 -20.92 9.20 21.28
N THR A 162 -21.64 9.61 20.23
CA THR A 162 -22.38 8.71 19.34
C THR A 162 -22.06 8.98 17.87
N SER A 163 -22.00 7.90 17.09
CA SER A 163 -21.81 7.92 15.63
C SER A 163 -23.06 8.40 14.90
N ASP A 164 -23.04 8.41 13.57
CA ASP A 164 -24.20 8.80 12.76
C ASP A 164 -25.36 7.79 12.84
N SER A 165 -25.07 6.49 13.03
CA SER A 165 -26.08 5.47 13.35
C SER A 165 -26.52 5.44 14.82
N GLY A 166 -25.85 6.20 15.68
CA GLY A 166 -26.16 6.30 17.11
C GLY A 166 -25.46 5.27 18.00
N THR A 167 -24.46 4.54 17.48
CA THR A 167 -23.60 3.65 18.27
C THR A 167 -22.56 4.45 19.06
N GLU A 168 -21.92 3.84 20.06
CA GLU A 168 -20.87 4.51 20.84
C GLU A 168 -19.64 4.78 19.96
N THR A 169 -19.05 5.97 20.09
CA THR A 169 -17.81 6.32 19.37
C THR A 169 -16.55 5.97 20.15
N TYR A 170 -15.45 5.81 19.43
CA TYR A 170 -14.12 5.51 19.94
C TYR A 170 -13.07 6.45 19.33
N GLY A 171 -11.88 6.48 19.94
CA GLY A 171 -10.74 7.17 19.35
C GLY A 171 -10.26 6.48 18.08
N VAL A 172 -10.19 5.14 18.10
CA VAL A 172 -9.72 4.32 16.99
C VAL A 172 -10.56 3.05 16.84
N SER A 173 -10.69 2.59 15.59
CA SER A 173 -11.10 1.23 15.22
C SER A 173 -9.97 0.56 14.44
N LEU A 174 -9.70 -0.72 14.72
CA LEU A 174 -8.60 -1.52 14.16
C LEU A 174 -9.13 -2.85 13.62
N PHE A 175 -8.27 -3.64 12.99
CA PHE A 175 -8.54 -5.01 12.54
C PHE A 175 -7.21 -5.81 12.51
N ASN A 176 -7.29 -7.13 12.40
CA ASN A 176 -6.12 -8.03 12.49
C ASN A 176 -5.79 -8.84 11.22
N ASP A 177 -6.68 -8.86 10.22
CA ASP A 177 -6.51 -9.72 9.04
C ASP A 177 -5.31 -9.36 8.15
N TRP A 178 -4.73 -8.15 8.30
CA TRP A 178 -3.50 -7.73 7.61
C TRP A 178 -2.26 -7.68 8.51
N ASP A 179 -2.30 -8.31 9.68
CA ASP A 179 -1.11 -8.45 10.50
C ASP A 179 0.00 -9.24 9.75
N GLY A 180 1.19 -8.63 9.70
CA GLY A 180 2.38 -9.25 9.12
C GLY A 180 3.15 -10.02 10.18
N ASN A 181 4.46 -9.86 10.23
CA ASN A 181 5.28 -10.37 11.35
C ASN A 181 4.97 -9.69 12.70
N MET A 182 4.25 -8.57 12.64
CA MET A 182 3.87 -7.68 13.73
C MET A 182 2.44 -7.18 13.51
N ALA A 183 1.80 -6.67 14.57
CA ALA A 183 0.47 -6.06 14.48
C ALA A 183 0.50 -4.81 13.60
N MET A 184 -0.41 -4.74 12.63
CA MET A 184 -0.34 -3.83 11.49
C MET A 184 -0.45 -2.35 11.85
N PHE A 185 -1.42 -2.00 12.69
CA PHE A 185 -1.57 -0.64 13.20
C PHE A 185 -0.39 -0.20 14.07
N VAL A 186 0.20 -1.12 14.83
CA VAL A 186 1.33 -0.85 15.72
C VAL A 186 2.60 -0.54 14.92
N LYS A 187 2.94 -1.39 13.94
CA LYS A 187 4.12 -1.18 13.08
C LYS A 187 3.97 0.03 12.15
N ALA A 188 2.77 0.30 11.65
CA ALA A 188 2.49 1.48 10.85
C ALA A 188 2.59 2.79 11.65
N THR A 189 2.16 2.78 12.92
CA THR A 189 2.33 3.95 13.80
C THR A 189 3.81 4.26 14.03
N ALA A 190 4.64 3.22 14.19
CA ALA A 190 6.09 3.43 14.27
C ALA A 190 6.66 4.06 13.00
N THR A 191 6.16 3.62 11.83
CA THR A 191 6.56 4.15 10.52
C THR A 191 6.18 5.63 10.35
N ASN A 192 5.01 6.03 10.84
CA ASN A 192 4.54 7.41 10.73
C ASN A 192 5.22 8.40 11.69
N PHE A 193 5.70 7.93 12.84
CA PHE A 193 6.19 8.80 13.91
C PHE A 193 7.71 8.81 14.07
N PHE A 194 8.44 7.80 13.57
CA PHE A 194 9.86 7.64 13.87
C PHE A 194 10.77 7.48 12.64
N GLY A 195 10.28 7.75 11.43
CA GLY A 195 11.12 7.78 10.22
C GLY A 195 11.68 6.42 9.82
N VAL A 196 11.07 5.34 10.33
CA VAL A 196 11.53 3.97 10.13
C VAL A 196 10.62 3.19 9.19
N ASP A 197 11.19 2.29 8.41
CA ASP A 197 10.46 1.38 7.54
C ASP A 197 10.24 0.04 8.25
N GLU A 198 9.05 -0.54 8.10
CA GLU A 198 8.84 -1.90 8.55
C GLU A 198 9.83 -2.82 7.86
N PHE A 199 10.54 -3.63 8.64
CA PHE A 199 11.51 -4.57 8.10
C PHE A 199 11.47 -5.87 8.88
N HIS A 200 10.80 -6.89 8.32
CA HIS A 200 10.68 -8.22 8.92
C HIS A 200 10.14 -8.20 10.36
N PHE A 201 10.96 -8.54 11.36
CA PHE A 201 10.65 -8.52 12.79
C PHE A 201 11.18 -7.26 13.49
N GLY A 202 11.18 -6.13 12.79
CA GLY A 202 11.72 -4.88 13.30
C GLY A 202 11.57 -3.73 12.34
N PHE A 203 12.50 -2.80 12.45
CA PHE A 203 12.45 -1.51 11.78
C PHE A 203 13.80 -1.15 11.20
N TYR A 204 13.81 -0.81 9.91
CA TYR A 204 14.97 -0.28 9.21
C TYR A 204 14.94 1.24 9.25
N ASN A 205 15.99 1.87 9.75
CA ASN A 205 16.13 3.32 9.74
C ASN A 205 16.56 3.79 8.33
N ALA A 206 15.71 4.58 7.67
CA ALA A 206 15.95 5.01 6.29
C ALA A 206 17.15 5.97 6.14
N ASP A 207 17.56 6.63 7.21
CA ASP A 207 18.67 7.59 7.18
C ASP A 207 20.03 6.89 7.25
N ASP A 208 20.21 5.97 8.22
CA ASP A 208 21.50 5.34 8.53
C ASP A 208 21.58 3.83 8.27
N GLY A 209 20.46 3.20 7.93
CA GLY A 209 20.36 1.77 7.64
C GLY A 209 20.45 0.84 8.86
N SER A 210 20.39 1.40 10.08
CA SER A 210 20.36 0.59 11.29
C SER A 210 19.05 -0.20 11.42
N PHE A 211 19.15 -1.38 12.05
CA PHE A 211 18.01 -2.24 12.32
C PHE A 211 17.70 -2.26 13.82
N GLN A 212 16.43 -2.09 14.19
CA GLN A 212 15.94 -2.26 15.56
C GLN A 212 14.91 -3.38 15.60
N ASP A 213 15.11 -4.39 16.46
CA ASP A 213 14.15 -5.47 16.65
C ASP A 213 12.84 -4.96 17.28
N CYS A 214 11.71 -5.57 16.94
CA CYS A 214 10.40 -5.11 17.38
C CYS A 214 10.14 -5.33 18.89
N LEU A 215 10.96 -6.11 19.59
CA LEU A 215 10.81 -6.39 21.01
C LEU A 215 11.87 -5.67 21.87
N ALA A 216 12.65 -4.78 21.27
CA ALA A 216 13.67 -3.99 21.94
C ALA A 216 13.04 -3.16 23.07
N ASP A 217 13.71 -3.14 24.22
CA ASP A 217 13.27 -2.31 25.35
C ASP A 217 13.24 -0.83 24.96
N ASN A 218 12.11 -0.18 25.21
CA ASN A 218 11.85 1.21 24.78
C ASN A 218 11.95 1.43 23.26
N GLY A 219 11.83 0.37 22.47
CA GLY A 219 11.83 0.43 21.01
C GLY A 219 10.53 0.99 20.42
N TYR A 220 10.57 1.29 19.12
CA TYR A 220 9.48 1.91 18.38
C TYR A 220 8.16 1.15 18.50
N TYR A 221 8.21 -0.18 18.32
CA TYR A 221 7.03 -1.04 18.36
C TYR A 221 6.39 -1.09 19.75
N LEU A 222 7.18 -1.31 20.81
CA LEU A 222 6.61 -1.40 22.16
C LEU A 222 6.06 -0.06 22.66
N ARG A 223 6.62 1.07 22.21
CA ARG A 223 6.04 2.40 22.46
C ARG A 223 4.68 2.55 21.77
N CYS A 224 4.56 2.17 20.50
CA CYS A 224 3.28 2.19 19.78
C CYS A 224 2.27 1.20 20.37
N LEU A 225 2.72 0.01 20.76
CA LEU A 225 1.88 -1.00 21.39
C LEU A 225 1.31 -0.47 22.71
N LYS A 226 2.13 0.26 23.47
CA LYS A 226 1.70 0.92 24.69
C LYS A 226 0.68 2.02 24.41
N PHE A 227 0.85 2.81 23.35
CA PHE A 227 -0.13 3.83 22.94
C PHE A 227 -1.52 3.21 22.71
N TYR A 228 -1.62 2.13 21.93
CA TYR A 228 -2.91 1.45 21.71
C TYR A 228 -3.49 0.84 22.99
N ASN A 229 -2.66 0.27 23.87
CA ASN A 229 -3.11 -0.17 25.19
C ASN A 229 -3.66 0.99 26.03
N THR A 230 -3.00 2.15 26.00
CA THR A 230 -3.48 3.34 26.70
C THR A 230 -4.82 3.84 26.14
N LEU A 231 -5.05 3.74 24.82
CA LEU A 231 -6.36 4.01 24.23
C LEU A 231 -7.42 3.04 24.78
N PHE A 232 -7.14 1.74 24.81
CA PHE A 232 -8.03 0.75 25.40
C PHE A 232 -8.37 1.03 26.87
N GLN A 233 -7.37 1.28 27.71
CA GLN A 233 -7.58 1.59 29.14
C GLN A 233 -8.39 2.88 29.37
N ASN A 234 -8.44 3.78 28.38
CA ASN A 234 -9.24 5.01 28.42
C ASN A 234 -10.61 4.86 27.72
N GLY A 235 -11.00 3.66 27.28
CA GLY A 235 -12.26 3.42 26.55
C GLY A 235 -12.30 4.08 25.17
N LEU A 236 -11.14 4.23 24.53
CA LEU A 236 -10.96 4.87 23.23
C LEU A 236 -10.63 3.89 22.10
N LEU A 237 -10.49 2.59 22.40
CA LEU A 237 -10.39 1.54 21.40
C LEU A 237 -11.78 0.92 21.22
N ASP A 238 -12.22 0.79 19.98
CA ASP A 238 -13.41 0.02 19.65
C ASP A 238 -13.27 -1.45 20.15
N PRO A 239 -14.27 -1.97 20.89
CA PRO A 239 -14.22 -3.34 21.42
C PRO A 239 -14.15 -4.41 20.34
N ASP A 240 -14.68 -4.19 19.14
CA ASP A 240 -14.77 -5.20 18.08
C ASP A 240 -13.45 -5.36 17.30
N SER A 241 -12.51 -4.44 17.49
CA SER A 241 -11.21 -4.35 16.78
C SER A 241 -10.38 -5.65 16.71
N MET A 242 -10.46 -6.53 17.72
CA MET A 242 -9.75 -7.82 17.70
C MET A 242 -10.47 -8.89 16.88
N THR A 243 -11.77 -8.74 16.64
CA THR A 243 -12.64 -9.75 16.02
C THR A 243 -13.17 -9.35 14.65
N GLN A 244 -13.06 -8.07 14.30
CA GLN A 244 -13.47 -7.56 12.99
C GLN A 244 -12.33 -7.65 11.96
N GLY A 245 -12.72 -7.77 10.69
CA GLY A 245 -11.81 -7.66 9.55
C GLY A 245 -11.83 -6.27 8.94
N TYR A 246 -11.04 -6.06 7.89
CA TYR A 246 -10.91 -4.80 7.16
C TYR A 246 -12.25 -4.12 6.87
N SER A 247 -13.23 -4.84 6.30
CA SER A 247 -14.52 -4.26 5.91
C SER A 247 -15.32 -3.68 7.08
N GLY A 248 -15.33 -4.36 8.23
CA GLY A 248 -16.01 -3.84 9.43
C GLY A 248 -15.37 -2.52 9.88
N CYS A 249 -14.04 -2.46 9.82
CA CYS A 249 -13.31 -1.27 10.25
C CYS A 249 -13.59 -0.09 9.30
N MET A 250 -13.72 -0.35 8.00
CA MET A 250 -14.13 0.67 7.02
C MET A 250 -15.54 1.20 7.31
N GLU A 251 -16.48 0.32 7.67
CA GLU A 251 -17.84 0.69 8.07
C GLU A 251 -17.85 1.55 9.35
N ASP A 252 -17.04 1.20 10.36
CA ASP A 252 -16.89 2.00 11.59
C ASP A 252 -16.43 3.43 11.28
N TYR A 253 -15.40 3.58 10.43
CA TYR A 253 -14.94 4.90 10.02
C TYR A 253 -15.98 5.61 9.15
N GLN A 254 -16.66 4.93 8.24
CA GLN A 254 -17.72 5.52 7.42
C GLN A 254 -18.87 6.06 8.28
N ASP A 255 -19.29 5.35 9.33
CA ASP A 255 -20.35 5.77 10.25
C ASP A 255 -19.91 6.88 11.24
N GLY A 256 -18.63 7.25 11.23
CA GLY A 256 -18.06 8.20 12.19
C GLY A 256 -17.90 7.64 13.60
N GLY A 257 -17.85 6.31 13.74
CA GLY A 257 -17.64 5.59 14.99
C GLY A 257 -16.21 5.71 15.55
N ALA A 258 -15.23 6.07 14.71
CA ALA A 258 -13.84 6.29 15.11
C ALA A 258 -13.29 7.64 14.63
N PHE A 259 -12.32 8.21 15.35
CA PHE A 259 -11.88 9.60 15.14
C PHE A 259 -10.46 9.76 14.60
N PHE A 260 -9.61 8.74 14.72
CA PHE A 260 -8.20 8.80 14.37
C PHE A 260 -7.76 7.58 13.56
N CYS A 261 -6.98 7.79 12.51
CA CYS A 261 -6.38 6.73 11.72
C CYS A 261 -5.01 7.16 11.19
N ILE A 262 -4.07 6.23 11.09
CA ILE A 262 -2.70 6.49 10.61
C ILE A 262 -2.55 6.35 9.08
N PHE A 263 -3.53 5.74 8.41
CA PHE A 263 -3.40 5.32 7.01
C PHE A 263 -4.08 6.26 6.03
N GLY A 264 -3.29 6.71 5.04
CA GLY A 264 -3.60 7.55 3.88
C GLY A 264 -4.96 7.26 3.24
N TRP A 265 -5.14 5.97 3.10
CA TRP A 265 -6.03 5.31 2.17
C TRP A 265 -7.21 4.64 2.87
N MET A 266 -7.27 4.68 4.20
CA MET A 266 -8.24 3.92 4.99
C MET A 266 -9.40 4.79 5.46
N ALA A 267 -9.25 5.50 6.58
CA ALA A 267 -10.38 6.17 7.24
C ALA A 267 -10.95 7.37 6.47
N ALA A 268 -10.12 8.37 6.15
CA ALA A 268 -10.60 9.59 5.50
C ALA A 268 -11.33 9.36 4.16
N PRO A 269 -10.87 8.44 3.28
CA PRO A 269 -11.63 8.08 2.08
C PRO A 269 -13.04 7.54 2.35
N GLN A 270 -13.29 6.89 3.48
CA GLN A 270 -14.63 6.39 3.83
C GLN A 270 -15.46 7.45 4.55
N TYR A 271 -14.84 8.20 5.47
CA TYR A 271 -15.57 9.17 6.26
C TYR A 271 -15.95 10.42 5.47
N ASN A 272 -15.11 10.87 4.54
CA ASN A 272 -15.30 12.13 3.81
C ASN A 272 -16.31 12.02 2.66
N THR A 273 -17.48 11.41 2.91
CA THR A 273 -18.58 11.35 1.96
C THR A 273 -19.15 12.74 1.67
N ASP A 274 -19.87 12.88 0.56
CA ASP A 274 -20.54 14.13 0.20
C ASP A 274 -21.47 14.63 1.32
N GLU A 275 -22.18 13.72 2.01
CA GLU A 275 -23.05 14.06 3.13
C GLU A 275 -22.27 14.62 4.32
N HIS A 276 -21.15 14.00 4.71
CA HIS A 276 -20.32 14.50 5.80
C HIS A 276 -19.66 15.82 5.47
N VAL A 277 -19.10 15.94 4.26
CA VAL A 277 -18.49 17.19 3.77
C VAL A 277 -19.52 18.32 3.76
N ALA A 278 -20.74 18.07 3.27
CA ALA A 278 -21.83 19.05 3.28
C ALA A 278 -22.27 19.44 4.71
N ALA A 279 -22.15 18.52 5.67
CA ALA A 279 -22.37 18.77 7.09
C ALA A 279 -21.16 19.44 7.78
N GLY A 280 -20.07 19.72 7.06
CA GLY A 280 -18.84 20.30 7.61
C GLY A 280 -17.99 19.34 8.42
N LYS A 281 -18.22 18.02 8.28
CA LYS A 281 -17.45 16.96 8.96
C LYS A 281 -16.44 16.35 7.99
N LYS A 282 -15.18 16.27 8.39
CA LYS A 282 -14.12 15.57 7.63
C LYS A 282 -13.05 15.02 8.55
N MET A 283 -12.42 13.92 8.12
CA MET A 283 -11.11 13.51 8.60
C MET A 283 -10.02 14.16 7.74
N LEU A 284 -9.08 14.84 8.38
CA LEU A 284 -7.96 15.54 7.76
C LEU A 284 -6.70 15.39 8.61
N PRO A 285 -5.49 15.47 8.03
CA PRO A 285 -4.26 15.22 8.76
C PRO A 285 -3.97 16.32 9.78
N VAL A 286 -3.61 15.90 10.99
CA VAL A 286 -3.16 16.78 12.07
C VAL A 286 -1.92 16.17 12.71
N ALA A 287 -0.77 16.60 12.24
CA ALA A 287 0.55 16.08 12.61
C ALA A 287 0.97 16.43 14.04
N ALA A 288 1.70 15.52 14.70
CA ALA A 288 2.41 15.84 15.92
C ALA A 288 3.70 16.60 15.59
N LYS A 289 4.12 17.52 16.47
CA LYS A 289 5.33 18.33 16.23
C LYS A 289 6.62 17.53 16.14
N ASP A 290 6.73 16.42 16.88
CA ASP A 290 7.92 15.57 16.89
C ASP A 290 7.88 14.43 15.89
N GLN A 291 6.80 14.32 15.09
CA GLN A 291 6.68 13.20 14.16
C GLN A 291 7.77 13.27 13.09
N ASP A 292 8.31 12.11 12.78
CA ASP A 292 9.13 11.86 11.61
C ASP A 292 8.42 10.80 10.76
N THR A 293 7.82 11.22 9.65
CA THR A 293 7.02 10.32 8.82
C THR A 293 7.87 9.72 7.71
N LEU A 294 7.90 8.39 7.60
CA LEU A 294 8.52 7.76 6.45
C LEU A 294 7.72 8.05 5.16
N VAL A 295 8.43 8.45 4.10
CA VAL A 295 7.90 8.57 2.74
C VAL A 295 8.77 7.79 1.76
N TYR A 296 8.17 7.19 0.73
CA TYR A 296 8.91 6.37 -0.23
C TYR A 296 9.48 7.21 -1.38
N GLY A 297 10.79 7.06 -1.63
CA GLY A 297 11.46 7.64 -2.78
C GLY A 297 10.99 6.98 -4.08
N LEU A 298 10.88 7.78 -5.15
CA LEU A 298 10.56 7.24 -6.47
C LEU A 298 11.68 6.31 -6.96
N ASN A 299 11.32 5.09 -7.34
CA ASN A 299 12.28 4.02 -7.64
C ASN A 299 12.29 3.64 -9.13
N THR A 300 13.37 3.98 -9.83
CA THR A 300 13.58 3.59 -11.24
C THR A 300 13.78 2.08 -11.42
N ASN A 301 14.12 1.36 -10.35
CA ASN A 301 14.25 -0.09 -10.37
C ASN A 301 12.88 -0.80 -10.24
N GLY A 302 11.80 -0.05 -9.99
CA GLY A 302 10.53 -0.60 -9.56
C GLY A 302 10.57 -1.18 -8.15
N GLY A 303 9.40 -1.48 -7.62
CA GLY A 303 9.24 -2.19 -6.35
C GLY A 303 9.49 -3.69 -6.46
N ASN A 304 9.01 -4.45 -5.48
CA ASN A 304 9.30 -5.88 -5.34
C ASN A 304 8.25 -6.81 -5.98
N ARG A 305 7.05 -6.33 -6.33
CA ARG A 305 6.06 -7.16 -7.07
C ARG A 305 6.52 -7.33 -8.50
N ILE A 306 6.58 -8.57 -9.01
CA ILE A 306 7.19 -8.84 -10.32
C ILE A 306 6.12 -9.17 -11.37
N TRP A 307 6.15 -8.43 -12.49
CA TRP A 307 5.48 -8.80 -13.73
C TRP A 307 6.31 -9.84 -14.48
N SER A 308 5.74 -11.02 -14.74
CA SER A 308 6.44 -12.16 -15.36
C SER A 308 5.55 -12.92 -16.35
N ILE A 309 6.14 -13.83 -17.13
CA ILE A 309 5.47 -14.68 -18.11
C ILE A 309 5.78 -16.14 -17.73
N GLY A 310 4.78 -17.01 -17.70
CA GLY A 310 5.00 -18.42 -17.36
C GLY A 310 5.70 -19.18 -18.49
N ALA A 311 6.59 -20.10 -18.15
CA ALA A 311 7.44 -20.83 -19.11
C ALA A 311 6.64 -21.65 -20.13
N ASN A 312 5.43 -22.09 -19.78
CA ASN A 312 4.60 -22.95 -20.63
C ASN A 312 3.60 -22.18 -21.51
N THR A 313 3.65 -20.83 -21.50
CA THR A 313 2.76 -20.06 -22.38
C THR A 313 3.02 -20.41 -23.85
N LYS A 314 1.93 -20.53 -24.62
CA LYS A 314 2.01 -20.70 -26.08
C LYS A 314 2.05 -19.36 -26.82
N TYR A 315 1.97 -18.25 -26.10
CA TYR A 315 1.79 -16.91 -26.65
C TYR A 315 2.71 -15.86 -26.00
N PRO A 316 4.03 -16.10 -25.87
CA PRO A 316 4.94 -15.19 -25.16
C PRO A 316 4.95 -13.77 -25.77
N GLU A 317 4.89 -13.68 -27.11
CA GLU A 317 4.82 -12.41 -27.86
C GLU A 317 3.57 -11.59 -27.50
N LEU A 318 2.41 -12.25 -27.36
CA LEU A 318 1.15 -11.62 -26.98
C LEU A 318 1.20 -11.15 -25.52
N CYS A 319 1.74 -11.99 -24.62
CA CYS A 319 1.92 -11.64 -23.23
C CYS A 319 2.80 -10.39 -23.07
N MET A 320 3.93 -10.35 -23.78
CA MET A 320 4.81 -9.19 -23.81
C MET A 320 4.13 -7.95 -24.39
N ALA A 321 3.34 -8.09 -25.47
CA ALA A 321 2.62 -6.96 -26.06
C ALA A 321 1.58 -6.35 -25.11
N ILE A 322 0.91 -7.17 -24.30
CA ILE A 322 -0.04 -6.71 -23.26
C ILE A 322 0.70 -5.91 -22.18
N TYR A 323 1.77 -6.46 -21.61
CA TYR A 323 2.59 -5.75 -20.61
C TYR A 323 3.18 -4.46 -21.18
N ASN A 324 3.66 -4.49 -22.42
CA ASN A 324 4.19 -3.32 -23.08
C ASN A 324 3.14 -2.22 -23.23
N TRP A 325 1.92 -2.56 -23.60
CA TRP A 325 0.83 -1.60 -23.68
C TRP A 325 0.52 -0.99 -22.31
N LEU A 326 0.45 -1.80 -21.25
CA LEU A 326 0.32 -1.31 -19.87
C LEU A 326 1.45 -0.37 -19.46
N CYS A 327 2.63 -0.49 -20.06
CA CYS A 327 3.76 0.43 -19.86
C CYS A 327 3.75 1.65 -20.81
N THR A 328 2.70 1.88 -21.59
CA THR A 328 2.49 3.14 -22.33
C THR A 328 1.62 4.11 -21.51
N PRO A 329 1.67 5.44 -21.78
CA PRO A 329 0.78 6.38 -21.11
C PRO A 329 -0.70 6.02 -21.25
N GLU A 330 -1.15 5.69 -22.48
CA GLU A 330 -2.54 5.31 -22.72
C GLU A 330 -2.92 4.04 -21.95
N GLY A 331 -2.05 3.02 -21.94
CA GLY A 331 -2.36 1.77 -21.26
C GLY A 331 -2.42 1.89 -19.75
N TYR A 332 -1.48 2.62 -19.14
CA TYR A 332 -1.53 2.90 -17.70
C TYR A 332 -2.76 3.71 -17.32
N ILE A 333 -2.98 4.85 -17.99
CA ILE A 333 -4.10 5.75 -17.66
C ILE A 333 -5.44 5.03 -17.89
N THR A 334 -5.53 4.19 -18.93
CA THR A 334 -6.70 3.36 -19.17
C THR A 334 -6.90 2.30 -18.08
N SER A 335 -5.85 1.59 -17.66
CA SER A 335 -5.98 0.54 -16.64
C SER A 335 -6.37 1.11 -15.28
N GLU A 336 -5.89 2.31 -14.95
CA GLU A 336 -6.12 2.93 -13.63
C GLU A 336 -7.40 3.76 -13.57
N TYR A 337 -7.70 4.53 -14.62
CA TYR A 337 -8.77 5.54 -14.57
C TYR A 337 -9.96 5.24 -15.48
N GLY A 338 -9.86 4.24 -16.36
CA GLY A 338 -10.95 3.80 -17.24
C GLY A 338 -10.75 4.15 -18.71
N PRO A 339 -11.72 3.81 -19.58
CA PRO A 339 -11.59 3.97 -21.02
C PRO A 339 -11.32 5.42 -21.45
N LYS A 340 -10.36 5.60 -22.37
CA LYS A 340 -10.09 6.88 -23.02
C LYS A 340 -11.36 7.45 -23.67
N ASP A 341 -11.46 8.79 -23.70
CA ASP A 341 -12.58 9.57 -24.23
C ASP A 341 -13.90 9.42 -23.43
N ILE A 342 -13.94 8.52 -22.43
CA ILE A 342 -15.02 8.41 -21.45
C ILE A 342 -14.54 8.89 -20.09
N CYS A 343 -13.42 8.37 -19.60
CA CYS A 343 -12.89 8.64 -18.27
C CYS A 343 -11.66 9.58 -18.27
N TRP A 344 -11.02 9.82 -19.41
CA TRP A 344 -9.90 10.75 -19.52
C TRP A 344 -9.67 11.12 -20.97
N GLU A 345 -9.02 12.25 -21.21
CA GLU A 345 -8.78 12.79 -22.56
C GLU A 345 -7.41 13.49 -22.65
N TYR A 346 -6.86 13.57 -23.86
CA TYR A 346 -5.75 14.46 -24.14
C TYR A 346 -6.26 15.88 -24.40
N MET A 347 -5.65 16.85 -23.74
CA MET A 347 -5.91 18.26 -23.95
C MET A 347 -5.15 18.78 -25.18
N PRO A 348 -5.59 19.92 -25.78
CA PRO A 348 -4.94 20.47 -26.97
C PRO A 348 -3.45 20.83 -26.80
N ASP A 349 -2.98 21.05 -25.56
CA ASP A 349 -1.58 21.33 -25.22
C ASP A 349 -0.74 20.07 -25.01
N GLY A 350 -1.34 18.88 -25.15
CA GLY A 350 -0.71 17.59 -24.96
C GLY A 350 -0.74 17.07 -23.52
N SER A 351 -1.30 17.83 -22.56
CA SER A 351 -1.54 17.32 -21.21
C SER A 351 -2.70 16.33 -21.19
N VAL A 352 -2.82 15.57 -20.11
CA VAL A 352 -3.97 14.65 -19.88
C VAL A 352 -4.87 15.21 -18.78
N ASP A 353 -6.18 15.03 -18.90
CA ASP A 353 -7.11 15.34 -17.82
C ASP A 353 -8.31 14.38 -17.80
N LEU A 354 -9.05 14.35 -16.70
CA LEU A 354 -10.01 13.32 -16.32
C LEU A 354 -11.42 13.29 -16.94
N THR A 355 -11.87 14.04 -17.95
CA THR A 355 -13.33 14.22 -18.24
C THR A 355 -14.23 14.49 -17.01
N GLU A 356 -15.49 14.89 -17.22
CA GLU A 356 -16.43 15.02 -16.09
C GLU A 356 -16.81 13.64 -15.53
N PHE A 357 -17.05 12.67 -16.42
CA PHE A 357 -17.46 11.32 -16.04
C PHE A 357 -16.33 10.55 -15.34
N GLY A 358 -15.09 10.68 -15.80
CA GLY A 358 -13.95 10.04 -15.16
C GLY A 358 -13.72 10.55 -13.74
N LEU A 359 -13.83 11.87 -13.53
CA LEU A 359 -13.81 12.45 -12.20
C LEU A 359 -14.95 11.91 -11.30
N GLN A 360 -16.17 11.78 -11.83
CA GLN A 360 -17.29 11.17 -11.09
C GLN A 360 -16.99 9.73 -10.69
N CYS A 361 -16.36 8.93 -11.56
CA CYS A 361 -15.94 7.57 -11.22
C CYS A 361 -14.89 7.53 -10.11
N GLN A 362 -13.95 8.49 -10.08
CA GLN A 362 -12.94 8.56 -9.01
C GLN A 362 -13.54 8.95 -7.66
N ILE A 363 -14.56 9.82 -7.65
CA ILE A 363 -15.27 10.24 -6.44
C ILE A 363 -16.25 9.14 -5.97
N ASN A 364 -16.97 8.53 -6.91
CA ASN A 364 -17.93 7.46 -6.66
C ASN A 364 -17.66 6.29 -7.60
N GLN A 365 -16.97 5.28 -7.09
CA GLN A 365 -16.57 4.11 -7.89
C GLN A 365 -17.76 3.25 -8.34
N LYS A 366 -18.94 3.42 -7.71
CA LYS A 366 -20.24 2.85 -8.12
C LYS A 366 -20.96 3.65 -9.20
N THR A 367 -20.26 4.49 -9.93
CA THR A 367 -20.80 5.18 -11.10
C THR A 367 -21.04 4.16 -12.23
N THR A 368 -22.25 4.13 -12.79
CA THR A 368 -22.60 3.21 -13.89
C THR A 368 -21.91 3.61 -15.18
N MET A 369 -21.23 2.66 -15.83
CA MET A 369 -20.55 2.89 -17.09
C MET A 369 -21.54 3.18 -18.23
N PRO A 370 -21.27 4.18 -19.08
CA PRO A 370 -22.07 4.44 -20.27
C PRO A 370 -21.78 3.41 -21.36
N ALA A 371 -22.70 3.29 -22.32
CA ALA A 371 -22.49 2.49 -23.52
C ALA A 371 -21.19 2.90 -24.24
N PRO A 372 -20.43 1.94 -24.81
CA PRO A 372 -20.77 0.53 -24.98
C PRO A 372 -20.52 -0.35 -23.74
N TYR A 373 -19.93 0.20 -22.68
CA TYR A 373 -19.61 -0.53 -21.46
C TYR A 373 -20.83 -0.73 -20.56
N THR A 374 -20.74 -1.67 -19.64
CA THR A 374 -21.83 -2.03 -18.71
C THR A 374 -21.29 -2.24 -17.29
N GLY A 375 -22.17 -2.21 -16.29
CA GLY A 375 -21.81 -2.39 -14.88
C GLY A 375 -21.33 -1.10 -14.23
N TYR A 376 -20.85 -1.19 -12.99
CA TYR A 376 -20.20 -0.06 -12.32
C TYR A 376 -18.75 0.08 -12.77
N TRP A 377 -18.19 1.28 -12.62
CA TRP A 377 -16.79 1.55 -12.95
C TRP A 377 -15.84 0.66 -12.11
N GLU A 378 -16.10 0.48 -10.82
CA GLU A 378 -15.29 -0.39 -9.95
C GLU A 378 -15.23 -1.85 -10.42
N ASP A 379 -16.36 -2.40 -10.85
CA ASP A 379 -16.47 -3.81 -11.27
C ASP A 379 -15.66 -4.12 -12.53
N GLY A 380 -15.41 -3.10 -13.37
CA GLY A 380 -14.71 -3.24 -14.63
C GLY A 380 -13.21 -2.94 -14.60
N ARG A 381 -12.64 -2.66 -13.42
CA ARG A 381 -11.20 -2.37 -13.24
C ARG A 381 -10.31 -3.56 -13.61
N GLN A 382 -9.02 -3.27 -13.80
CA GLN A 382 -7.99 -4.29 -14.01
C GLN A 382 -7.90 -5.23 -12.80
N GLN A 383 -8.19 -6.53 -13.00
CA GLN A 383 -8.25 -7.53 -11.92
C GLN A 383 -6.90 -8.24 -11.68
N ILE A 384 -5.87 -7.92 -12.46
CA ILE A 384 -4.49 -8.39 -12.17
C ILE A 384 -3.98 -7.76 -10.87
N ASN A 385 -4.50 -6.57 -10.52
CA ASN A 385 -4.21 -5.82 -9.30
C ASN A 385 -2.73 -5.50 -9.11
N ASN A 386 -2.08 -4.99 -10.17
CA ASN A 386 -0.70 -4.56 -10.12
C ASN A 386 -0.45 -3.38 -11.06
N LEU A 387 0.57 -2.57 -10.76
CA LEU A 387 0.89 -1.32 -11.43
C LEU A 387 2.17 -1.40 -12.25
N THR A 388 2.26 -0.68 -13.37
CA THR A 388 3.50 -0.60 -14.16
C THR A 388 4.33 0.64 -13.80
N TRP A 389 3.70 1.82 -13.76
CA TRP A 389 4.32 3.08 -13.38
C TRP A 389 3.94 3.51 -11.96
N ASP A 390 4.88 4.13 -11.26
CA ASP A 390 4.56 4.88 -10.04
C ASP A 390 3.66 6.06 -10.41
N LYS A 391 2.53 6.23 -9.75
CA LYS A 391 1.58 7.33 -10.07
C LYS A 391 2.23 8.72 -9.97
N ASN A 392 3.24 8.89 -9.11
CA ASN A 392 3.90 10.17 -8.89
C ASN A 392 5.08 10.40 -9.85
N THR A 393 5.40 9.47 -10.74
CA THR A 393 6.34 9.75 -11.84
C THR A 393 5.65 10.57 -12.93
N GLU A 394 6.45 11.35 -13.68
CA GLU A 394 5.98 12.07 -14.86
C GLU A 394 5.33 11.12 -15.89
N ILE A 395 4.34 11.62 -16.62
CA ILE A 395 3.75 10.90 -17.74
C ILE A 395 4.79 10.76 -18.85
N LEU A 396 5.01 9.54 -19.32
CA LEU A 396 6.01 9.27 -20.36
C LEU A 396 5.68 10.05 -21.64
N GLY A 397 6.54 11.00 -21.99
CA GLY A 397 6.33 11.87 -23.16
C GLY A 397 5.17 12.88 -23.01
N GLY A 398 4.65 13.07 -21.79
CA GLY A 398 3.65 14.07 -21.47
C GLY A 398 4.24 15.48 -21.30
N VAL A 399 3.39 16.42 -20.90
CA VAL A 399 3.82 17.79 -20.57
C VAL A 399 4.69 17.77 -19.32
N ASN A 400 5.78 18.56 -19.34
CA ASN A 400 6.77 18.61 -18.27
C ASN A 400 6.14 18.84 -16.88
N GLY A 401 6.47 17.99 -15.91
CA GLY A 401 5.95 18.05 -14.55
C GLY A 401 4.57 17.43 -14.33
N GLN A 402 3.85 17.03 -15.37
CA GLN A 402 2.59 16.30 -15.19
C GLN A 402 2.87 14.84 -14.83
N THR A 403 2.37 14.39 -13.68
CA THR A 403 2.48 13.00 -13.21
C THR A 403 1.24 12.19 -13.57
N TYR A 404 1.33 10.86 -13.45
CA TYR A 404 0.17 10.00 -13.63
C TYR A 404 -0.90 10.17 -12.54
N ASN A 405 -0.59 10.80 -11.41
CA ASN A 405 -1.48 10.96 -10.27
C ASN A 405 -2.55 12.03 -10.55
N TYR A 406 -3.78 11.60 -10.81
CA TYR A 406 -4.89 12.49 -11.17
C TYR A 406 -5.24 13.53 -10.10
N LEU A 407 -4.83 13.33 -8.85
CA LEU A 407 -5.03 14.30 -7.76
C LEU A 407 -4.32 15.63 -8.03
N TYR A 408 -3.35 15.63 -8.94
CA TYR A 408 -2.63 16.83 -9.39
C TYR A 408 -3.03 17.30 -10.78
N TRP A 409 -4.09 16.75 -11.37
CA TRP A 409 -4.59 17.17 -12.68
C TRP A 409 -5.56 18.36 -12.57
N PRO A 410 -5.64 19.24 -13.59
CA PRO A 410 -6.39 20.48 -13.49
C PRO A 410 -7.85 20.30 -13.08
N ARG A 411 -8.56 19.29 -13.60
CA ARG A 411 -9.97 19.08 -13.24
C ARG A 411 -10.18 18.73 -11.76
N TYR A 412 -9.29 17.92 -11.18
CA TYR A 412 -9.35 17.62 -9.75
C TYR A 412 -8.96 18.85 -8.91
N LEU A 413 -7.88 19.54 -9.27
CA LEU A 413 -7.39 20.71 -8.55
C LEU A 413 -8.38 21.90 -8.56
N ASN A 414 -9.24 21.98 -9.58
CA ASN A 414 -10.28 23.01 -9.70
C ASN A 414 -11.61 22.63 -9.05
N LEU A 415 -11.70 21.49 -8.35
CA LEU A 415 -12.88 21.14 -7.57
C LEU A 415 -13.19 22.24 -6.54
N PRO A 416 -14.48 22.56 -6.33
CA PRO A 416 -14.87 23.47 -5.25
C PRO A 416 -14.35 22.98 -3.90
N VAL A 417 -13.64 23.85 -3.18
CA VAL A 417 -13.15 23.55 -1.84
C VAL A 417 -14.30 23.74 -0.85
N SER A 418 -14.61 22.71 -0.06
CA SER A 418 -15.64 22.79 0.98
C SER A 418 -15.22 23.78 2.09
N ALA A 419 -16.17 24.28 2.88
CA ALA A 419 -15.85 25.19 4.00
C ALA A 419 -14.94 24.53 5.04
N VAL A 420 -15.13 23.24 5.28
CA VAL A 420 -14.29 22.46 6.21
C VAL A 420 -12.88 22.27 5.66
N ASP A 421 -12.71 21.99 4.36
CA ASP A 421 -11.40 21.96 3.71
C ASP A 421 -10.70 23.32 3.77
N GLN A 422 -11.43 24.40 3.48
CA GLN A 422 -10.87 25.75 3.55
C GLN A 422 -10.41 26.07 4.97
N SER A 423 -11.17 25.65 6.00
CA SER A 423 -10.78 25.86 7.39
C SER A 423 -9.49 25.12 7.78
N TRP A 424 -9.26 23.93 7.21
CA TRP A 424 -8.02 23.19 7.39
C TRP A 424 -6.86 23.89 6.68
N LYS A 425 -7.04 24.28 5.40
CA LYS A 425 -6.04 25.04 4.64
C LYS A 425 -5.66 26.34 5.36
N ASP A 426 -6.64 27.04 5.91
CA ASP A 426 -6.43 28.28 6.67
C ASP A 426 -5.67 28.03 7.98
N ALA A 427 -5.92 26.90 8.66
CA ALA A 427 -5.24 26.56 9.91
C ALA A 427 -3.80 26.07 9.68
N THR A 428 -3.58 25.24 8.65
CA THR A 428 -2.28 24.61 8.34
C THR A 428 -1.41 25.45 7.41
N LYS A 429 -2.01 26.44 6.74
CA LYS A 429 -1.38 27.26 5.68
C LYS A 429 -0.84 26.40 4.54
N SER A 430 -1.53 25.32 4.20
CA SER A 430 -1.14 24.37 3.15
C SER A 430 -2.26 24.16 2.14
N ASP A 431 -1.91 23.97 0.87
CA ASP A 431 -2.87 23.67 -0.20
C ASP A 431 -3.12 22.17 -0.39
N SER A 432 -2.21 21.32 0.13
CA SER A 432 -2.31 19.85 0.05
C SER A 432 -1.79 19.16 1.33
N PHE A 433 -2.16 17.89 1.52
CA PHE A 433 -1.66 17.06 2.62
C PHE A 433 -0.15 16.84 2.50
N ARG A 434 0.35 16.62 1.28
CA ARG A 434 1.78 16.52 1.01
C ARG A 434 2.53 17.77 1.45
N GLU A 435 2.06 18.96 1.06
CA GLU A 435 2.68 20.21 1.49
C GLU A 435 2.64 20.38 3.02
N TYR A 436 1.52 20.03 3.66
CA TYR A 436 1.40 20.09 5.12
C TYR A 436 2.39 19.16 5.83
N LEU A 437 2.44 17.88 5.45
CA LEU A 437 3.30 16.89 6.09
C LEU A 437 4.79 17.17 5.81
N SER A 438 5.13 17.74 4.64
CA SER A 438 6.49 18.23 4.35
C SER A 438 6.95 19.42 5.20
N LYS A 439 6.09 20.02 6.05
CA LYS A 439 6.48 21.03 7.05
C LYS A 439 7.02 20.41 8.36
N PHE A 440 6.90 19.10 8.51
CA PHE A 440 7.42 18.32 9.65
C PHE A 440 8.68 17.54 9.24
N ASN A 441 9.30 16.85 10.20
CA ASN A 441 10.36 15.91 9.86
C ASN A 441 9.77 14.75 9.05
N TYR A 442 10.53 14.28 8.06
CA TYR A 442 10.21 13.09 7.31
C TYR A 442 11.51 12.41 6.83
N SER A 443 11.54 11.08 6.88
CA SER A 443 12.62 10.26 6.33
C SER A 443 12.22 9.69 4.98
N VAL A 444 13.15 9.66 4.03
CA VAL A 444 12.89 9.12 2.69
C VAL A 444 13.46 7.70 2.59
N SER A 445 12.58 6.71 2.46
CA SER A 445 12.98 5.34 2.12
C SER A 445 13.58 5.34 0.71
N LYS A 446 14.88 5.06 0.61
CA LYS A 446 15.64 5.22 -0.64
C LYS A 446 15.29 4.13 -1.64
N ALA A 447 15.23 4.52 -2.92
CA ALA A 447 15.20 3.60 -4.02
C ALA A 447 16.38 2.62 -3.94
N ASN A 448 16.11 1.33 -4.12
CA ASN A 448 17.10 0.27 -4.00
C ASN A 448 16.75 -0.94 -4.87
N THR A 449 17.72 -1.84 -5.02
CA THR A 449 17.59 -3.11 -5.74
C THR A 449 17.53 -4.32 -4.81
N TYR A 450 17.31 -4.10 -3.51
CA TYR A 450 17.31 -5.18 -2.52
C TYR A 450 16.15 -6.15 -2.75
N SER A 451 16.41 -7.41 -2.42
CA SER A 451 15.45 -8.51 -2.44
C SER A 451 15.89 -9.54 -1.39
N ASP A 452 14.94 -10.02 -0.60
CA ASP A 452 15.18 -10.91 0.55
C ASP A 452 15.97 -12.16 0.17
N SER A 453 17.02 -12.48 0.91
CA SER A 453 17.70 -13.77 0.80
C SER A 453 16.72 -14.94 1.04
N VAL A 454 17.01 -16.12 0.48
CA VAL A 454 16.16 -17.29 0.72
C VAL A 454 16.36 -17.78 2.16
N ARG A 455 15.27 -17.99 2.90
CA ARG A 455 15.30 -18.60 4.23
C ARG A 455 15.36 -20.14 4.13
N SER A 456 15.93 -20.79 5.15
CA SER A 456 15.88 -22.25 5.25
C SER A 456 14.50 -22.71 5.73
N ASP A 457 14.08 -23.93 5.37
CA ASP A 457 12.83 -24.53 5.87
C ASP A 457 12.73 -24.52 7.41
N GLU A 458 13.87 -24.70 8.08
CA GLU A 458 13.97 -24.61 9.54
C GLU A 458 13.69 -23.18 10.04
N LEU A 459 14.31 -22.17 9.42
CA LEU A 459 14.08 -20.77 9.79
C LEU A 459 12.65 -20.34 9.46
N ASP A 460 12.05 -20.79 8.37
CA ASP A 460 10.65 -20.50 8.04
C ASP A 460 9.67 -21.09 9.08
N THR A 461 9.97 -22.30 9.58
CA THR A 461 9.17 -22.90 10.65
C THR A 461 9.25 -22.07 11.94
N ILE A 462 10.47 -21.64 12.31
CA ILE A 462 10.71 -20.76 13.46
C ILE A 462 10.01 -19.41 13.26
N TRP A 463 10.13 -18.84 12.05
CA TRP A 463 9.56 -17.56 11.67
C TRP A 463 8.06 -17.52 11.91
N ASN A 464 7.34 -18.56 11.46
CA ASN A 464 5.89 -18.64 11.65
C ASN A 464 5.49 -18.74 13.12
N GLN A 465 6.21 -19.53 13.93
CA GLN A 465 5.96 -19.63 15.38
C GLN A 465 6.18 -18.28 16.09
N VAL A 466 7.26 -17.58 15.74
CA VAL A 466 7.59 -16.27 16.29
C VAL A 466 6.55 -15.22 15.85
N LYS A 467 6.16 -15.21 14.57
CA LYS A 467 5.11 -14.35 14.02
C LYS A 467 3.80 -14.51 14.80
N GLU A 468 3.31 -15.74 14.94
CA GLU A 468 2.07 -16.02 15.67
C GLU A 468 2.18 -15.61 17.15
N CYS A 469 3.34 -15.83 17.79
CA CYS A 469 3.59 -15.40 19.17
C CYS A 469 3.49 -13.87 19.32
N ILE A 470 4.13 -13.11 18.42
CA ILE A 470 4.15 -11.64 18.46
C ILE A 470 2.78 -11.07 18.16
N GLN A 471 2.07 -11.58 17.14
CA GLN A 471 0.71 -11.15 16.80
C GLN A 471 -0.23 -11.35 18.00
N ASN A 472 -0.30 -12.58 18.52
CA ASN A 472 -1.19 -12.91 19.64
C ASN A 472 -0.82 -12.15 20.92
N GLY A 473 0.48 -12.02 21.21
CA GLY A 473 0.96 -11.27 22.37
C GLY A 473 0.65 -9.77 22.25
N SER A 474 0.75 -9.19 21.06
CA SER A 474 0.44 -7.79 20.80
C SER A 474 -1.04 -7.50 21.03
N TRP A 475 -1.95 -8.29 20.46
CA TRP A 475 -3.39 -8.13 20.69
C TRP A 475 -3.78 -8.31 22.16
N LYS A 476 -3.21 -9.30 22.85
CA LYS A 476 -3.41 -9.46 24.30
C LYS A 476 -2.92 -8.24 25.08
N ALA A 477 -1.76 -7.67 24.71
CA ALA A 477 -1.19 -6.50 25.36
C ALA A 477 -2.05 -5.25 25.12
N ILE A 478 -2.59 -5.04 23.92
CA ILE A 478 -3.51 -3.93 23.63
C ILE A 478 -4.70 -3.97 24.60
N TYR A 479 -5.32 -5.13 24.80
CA TYR A 479 -6.49 -5.31 25.67
C TYR A 479 -6.14 -5.52 27.17
N ALA A 480 -4.90 -5.29 27.57
CA ALA A 480 -4.48 -5.40 28.97
C ALA A 480 -5.14 -4.29 29.82
N LYS A 481 -5.80 -4.69 30.92
CA LYS A 481 -6.63 -3.78 31.74
C LYS A 481 -5.82 -2.81 32.60
N THR A 482 -4.59 -3.17 32.92
CA THR A 482 -3.69 -2.37 33.74
C THR A 482 -2.28 -2.36 33.16
N ASP A 483 -1.46 -1.38 33.57
CA ASP A 483 -0.05 -1.33 33.19
C ASP A 483 0.74 -2.54 33.68
N ALA A 484 0.35 -3.11 34.82
CA ALA A 484 0.96 -4.33 35.33
C ALA A 484 0.66 -5.52 34.40
N ASP A 485 -0.60 -5.71 34.01
CA ASP A 485 -1.00 -6.77 33.08
C ASP A 485 -0.32 -6.59 31.72
N PHE A 486 -0.23 -5.35 31.23
CA PHE A 486 0.48 -5.03 29.98
C PHE A 486 1.93 -5.47 30.05
N ASN A 487 2.65 -5.08 31.11
CA ASN A 487 4.05 -5.42 31.28
C ASN A 487 4.25 -6.94 31.43
N GLU A 488 3.36 -7.63 32.13
CA GLU A 488 3.40 -9.09 32.27
C GLU A 488 3.22 -9.78 30.91
N ILE A 489 2.22 -9.38 30.12
CA ILE A 489 1.95 -9.94 28.79
C ILE A 489 3.13 -9.66 27.84
N VAL A 490 3.68 -8.44 27.83
CA VAL A 490 4.85 -8.11 27.00
C VAL A 490 6.06 -8.94 27.40
N ASN A 491 6.33 -9.11 28.70
CA ASN A 491 7.44 -9.94 29.17
C ASN A 491 7.25 -11.42 28.82
N GLN A 492 6.02 -11.93 28.90
CA GLN A 492 5.69 -13.29 28.47
C GLN A 492 5.89 -13.45 26.96
N MET A 493 5.36 -12.54 26.15
CA MET A 493 5.55 -12.52 24.69
C MET A 493 7.04 -12.52 24.31
N LYS A 494 7.86 -11.69 24.96
CA LYS A 494 9.32 -11.69 24.77
C LYS A 494 9.91 -13.06 25.08
N THR A 495 9.62 -13.60 26.25
CA THR A 495 10.16 -14.89 26.70
C THR A 495 9.78 -16.02 25.76
N GLU A 496 8.52 -16.08 25.34
CA GLU A 496 8.01 -17.10 24.41
C GLU A 496 8.65 -16.96 23.02
N ALA A 497 8.70 -15.74 22.47
CA ALA A 497 9.33 -15.49 21.18
C ALA A 497 10.81 -15.93 21.18
N TYR A 498 11.59 -15.57 22.22
CA TYR A 498 12.98 -16.02 22.34
C TYR A 498 13.11 -17.54 22.48
N ASN A 499 12.18 -18.20 23.18
CA ASN A 499 12.14 -19.67 23.27
C ASN A 499 11.81 -20.33 21.93
N TYR A 500 10.98 -19.71 21.08
CA TYR A 500 10.70 -20.19 19.72
C TYR A 500 11.85 -19.98 18.74
N GLY A 501 12.78 -19.09 19.06
CA GLY A 501 13.96 -18.81 18.22
C GLY A 501 14.00 -17.41 17.63
N PHE A 502 13.33 -16.42 18.24
CA PHE A 502 13.32 -15.02 17.79
C PHE A 502 14.71 -14.47 17.47
N GLN A 503 15.75 -14.85 18.23
CA GLN A 503 17.12 -14.41 17.96
C GLN A 503 17.58 -14.79 16.54
N GLN A 504 17.21 -15.96 16.03
CA GLN A 504 17.56 -16.38 14.67
C GLN A 504 16.86 -15.53 13.62
N CYS A 505 15.59 -15.19 13.85
CA CYS A 505 14.84 -14.28 12.99
C CYS A 505 15.45 -12.88 12.98
N ILE A 506 15.90 -12.38 14.14
CA ILE A 506 16.55 -11.07 14.28
C ILE A 506 17.93 -11.05 13.63
N ASP A 507 18.75 -12.07 13.83
CA ASP A 507 20.07 -12.16 13.21
C ASP A 507 19.95 -12.16 11.67
N TRP A 508 18.97 -12.90 11.14
CA TRP A 508 18.65 -12.89 9.72
C TRP A 508 18.16 -11.52 9.25
N SER A 509 17.20 -10.91 9.98
CA SER A 509 16.64 -9.59 9.63
C SER A 509 17.69 -8.48 9.64
N ALA A 510 18.62 -8.51 10.60
CA ALA A 510 19.72 -7.54 10.69
C ALA A 510 20.75 -7.72 9.57
N ASN A 511 21.02 -8.96 9.16
CA ASN A 511 21.83 -9.23 7.96
C ASN A 511 21.16 -8.65 6.70
N GLU A 512 19.87 -8.91 6.53
CA GLU A 512 19.09 -8.38 5.40
C GLU A 512 19.05 -6.85 5.37
N ALA A 513 18.95 -6.20 6.53
CA ALA A 513 19.04 -4.74 6.64
C ALA A 513 20.41 -4.22 6.15
N THR A 514 21.49 -4.95 6.45
CA THR A 514 22.84 -4.62 5.95
C THR A 514 22.91 -4.76 4.43
N LEU A 515 22.29 -5.81 3.87
CA LEU A 515 22.21 -6.01 2.41
C LEU A 515 21.38 -4.93 1.73
N ARG A 516 20.26 -4.53 2.33
CA ARG A 516 19.43 -3.40 1.86
C ARG A 516 20.24 -2.12 1.84
N HIS A 517 20.91 -1.77 2.94
CA HIS A 517 21.74 -0.57 3.01
C HIS A 517 22.86 -0.57 1.96
N ALA A 518 23.48 -1.73 1.71
CA ALA A 518 24.47 -1.86 0.65
C ALA A 518 23.87 -1.68 -0.76
N ALA A 519 22.60 -2.03 -0.97
CA ALA A 519 21.89 -1.86 -2.23
C ALA A 519 21.42 -0.41 -2.47
N GLU A 520 21.17 0.36 -1.42
CA GLU A 520 20.83 1.79 -1.50
C GLU A 520 22.01 2.69 -1.95
N ASN A 521 23.25 2.16 -1.84
CA ASN A 521 24.49 2.89 -2.15
C ASN A 521 25.12 2.50 -3.49
N LYS A 522 24.41 1.73 -4.32
CA LYS A 522 24.83 1.32 -5.67
C LYS A 522 24.00 2.03 -6.72
#